data_AF-A0A6P7TYB7-F1
#
_entry.id   AF-A0A6P7TYB7-F1
#
_cell.length_a   1.000
_cell.length_b   1.000
_cell.length_c   1.000
_cell.angle_alpha   90.00
_cell.angle_beta   90.00
_cell.angle_gamma   90.00
#
_symmetry.space_group_name_H-M   'P 1'
#
loop_
_entity.id
_entity.type
_entity.pdbx_description
1 polymer ?
#
loop_
_entity_poly.entity_id
_entity_poly.type
_entity_poly.pdbx_seq_one_letter_code
_entity_poly.pdbx_strand_id
1 'polypeptide(L)'
;MITWINLMESSGAILSDSMLITKALKFGKNFPEFKASRGWPEKFKLRNGVKLRKFHGDSGLVNHDEKSITDFNETMSLKIEQYGLDNVYNADETGVFYKVIPSKSVCIKSRPGIKLSKDRFSLLLCANCSGSDKRRPVMIGRFKSPRCFKNFNIGKYVTYTHSNKAWMNREIFNKWLSDFDCELAKKKRKILLVIECPSHQIIVTLNSIEILFLPSRTSSLLQPMDQGIIKCFKAEFTNLKINDIIEKVEAGENCQNAINGITLKTAETLTFFAWNKVTPTTIKNCFRHAQWIKCETITINSESKNYENNYEEIIKKFQIEDPISHSEFVDYGYTENEELIEFLDKSEQAGTLQSKKVQSQPKSADSRGFTVLILVDETEINKQKFVNVFCGTIESPEKIYLLNCLEIEICDASAICRIADDTIRIYDIKRENLLLFISDAARYMTLAASTLKIVYIKMIHITCFAHLLHNCALKIRAHYKYIDDLISSIKMSIVKNPSRRSLFTVIGLPPDVVLTRWGSWLDAAKYYSRHLSRVRKIVLSYPNCERL
;
A
#
# COMPACT_ATOMS: atom_id res chain seq x y z
N MET A 1 19.46 -1.85 -31.09
CA MET A 1 19.56 -1.48 -29.66
C MET A 1 18.50 -2.17 -28.81
N ILE A 2 17.20 -2.05 -29.13
CA ILE A 2 16.11 -2.71 -28.37
C ILE A 2 16.26 -4.24 -28.29
N THR A 3 16.60 -4.90 -29.39
CA THR A 3 16.87 -6.36 -29.40
C THR A 3 17.96 -6.77 -28.40
N TRP A 4 18.96 -5.91 -28.20
CA TRP A 4 20.02 -6.17 -27.23
C TRP A 4 19.55 -5.93 -25.79
N ILE A 5 18.69 -4.94 -25.55
CA ILE A 5 18.06 -4.71 -24.25
C ILE A 5 17.24 -5.93 -23.86
N ASN A 6 16.37 -6.44 -24.75
CA ASN A 6 15.55 -7.62 -24.50
C ASN A 6 16.40 -8.88 -24.24
N LEU A 7 17.55 -9.02 -24.90
CA LEU A 7 18.50 -10.12 -24.66
C LEU A 7 19.16 -10.03 -23.26
N MET A 8 19.49 -8.82 -22.82
CA MET A 8 20.08 -8.60 -21.49
C MET A 8 19.02 -8.75 -20.38
N GLU A 9 17.78 -8.32 -20.63
CA GLU A 9 16.65 -8.53 -19.71
C GLU A 9 16.31 -10.03 -19.57
N SER A 10 16.27 -10.78 -20.67
CA SER A 10 16.00 -12.23 -20.65
C SER A 10 17.13 -13.05 -19.99
N SER A 11 18.33 -12.49 -19.89
CA SER A 11 19.45 -13.09 -19.13
C SER A 11 19.53 -12.60 -17.68
N GLY A 12 18.57 -11.79 -17.21
CA GLY A 12 18.49 -11.29 -15.84
C GLY A 12 19.50 -10.18 -15.50
N ALA A 13 20.11 -9.55 -16.50
CA ALA A 13 21.10 -8.50 -16.28
C ALA A 13 20.44 -7.14 -15.94
N ILE A 14 20.96 -6.47 -14.92
CA ILE A 14 20.55 -5.10 -14.57
C ILE A 14 21.21 -4.12 -15.54
N LEU A 15 20.39 -3.37 -16.28
CA LEU A 15 20.85 -2.40 -17.27
C LEU A 15 20.92 -0.99 -16.68
N SER A 16 22.09 -0.36 -16.77
CA SER A 16 22.29 1.06 -16.43
C SER A 16 22.42 1.94 -17.67
N ASP A 17 22.19 3.25 -17.51
CA ASP A 17 22.34 4.23 -18.61
C ASP A 17 23.77 4.22 -19.18
N SER A 18 24.79 3.99 -18.36
CA SER A 18 26.19 3.85 -18.80
C SER A 18 26.39 2.65 -19.74
N MET A 19 25.73 1.52 -19.45
CA MET A 19 25.78 0.33 -20.31
C MET A 19 25.07 0.56 -21.65
N LEU A 20 23.96 1.30 -21.63
CA LEU A 20 23.23 1.69 -22.84
C LEU A 20 24.09 2.60 -23.73
N ILE A 21 24.74 3.62 -23.17
CA ILE A 21 25.64 4.51 -23.90
C ILE A 21 26.81 3.71 -24.50
N THR A 22 27.47 2.89 -23.69
CA THR A 22 28.63 2.10 -24.12
C THR A 22 28.29 1.17 -25.27
N LYS A 23 27.13 0.50 -25.20
CA LYS A 23 26.68 -0.39 -26.27
C LYS A 23 26.22 0.39 -27.51
N ALA A 24 25.56 1.53 -27.33
CA ALA A 24 25.14 2.39 -28.42
C ALA A 24 26.34 2.93 -29.21
N LEU A 25 27.43 3.34 -28.54
CA LEU A 25 28.68 3.73 -29.19
C LEU A 25 29.31 2.57 -29.98
N LYS A 26 29.25 1.35 -29.45
CA LYS A 26 29.72 0.16 -30.19
C LYS A 26 28.91 -0.11 -31.46
N PHE A 27 27.58 0.03 -31.41
CA PHE A 27 26.72 -0.09 -32.59
C PHE A 27 26.88 1.09 -33.56
N GLY A 28 27.13 2.28 -33.02
CA GLY A 28 27.33 3.51 -33.77
C GLY A 28 28.67 3.64 -34.49
N LYS A 29 29.62 2.70 -34.30
CA LYS A 29 30.94 2.75 -34.96
C LYS A 29 30.87 2.82 -36.49
N ASN A 30 29.80 2.29 -37.09
CA ASN A 30 29.59 2.31 -38.54
C ASN A 30 28.80 3.55 -39.01
N PHE A 31 28.45 4.46 -38.10
CA PHE A 31 27.66 5.67 -38.36
C PHE A 31 28.45 6.89 -37.87
N PRO A 32 29.27 7.53 -38.72
CA PRO A 32 30.21 8.59 -38.31
C PRO A 32 29.53 9.82 -37.69
N GLU A 33 28.24 10.04 -37.98
CA GLU A 33 27.45 11.13 -37.39
C GLU A 33 26.82 10.78 -36.04
N PHE A 34 26.81 9.50 -35.66
CA PHE A 34 26.16 9.06 -34.44
C PHE A 34 27.00 9.39 -33.20
N LYS A 35 26.45 10.23 -32.32
CA LYS A 35 27.01 10.52 -31.00
C LYS A 35 26.03 10.12 -29.91
N ALA A 36 26.43 9.18 -29.04
CA ALA A 36 25.68 8.87 -27.83
C ALA A 36 26.00 9.92 -26.73
N SER A 37 25.40 11.10 -26.85
CA SER A 37 25.54 12.19 -25.87
C SER A 37 24.86 11.83 -24.54
N ARG A 38 25.13 12.59 -23.46
CA ARG A 38 24.50 12.36 -22.14
C ARG A 38 22.97 12.35 -22.17
N GLY A 39 22.34 13.10 -23.09
CA GLY A 39 20.88 13.12 -23.27
C GLY A 39 20.34 12.08 -24.25
N TRP A 40 21.20 11.32 -24.93
CA TRP A 40 20.76 10.28 -25.87
C TRP A 40 19.99 9.13 -25.19
N PRO A 41 20.42 8.58 -24.02
CA PRO A 41 19.70 7.49 -23.36
C PRO A 41 18.27 7.88 -22.97
N GLU A 42 18.08 9.11 -22.48
CA GLU A 42 16.77 9.63 -22.09
C GLU A 42 15.81 9.71 -23.28
N LYS A 43 16.24 10.31 -24.38
CA LYS A 43 15.46 10.37 -25.63
C LYS A 43 15.24 9.00 -26.27
N PHE A 44 16.24 8.11 -26.19
CA PHE A 44 16.12 6.74 -26.68
C PHE A 44 15.07 5.96 -25.87
N LYS A 45 15.12 6.06 -24.54
CA LYS A 45 14.15 5.44 -23.62
C LYS A 45 12.73 5.90 -23.92
N LEU A 46 12.53 7.23 -24.03
CA LEU A 46 11.24 7.84 -24.33
C LEU A 46 10.67 7.36 -25.67
N ARG A 47 11.46 7.38 -26.75
CA ARG A 47 11.01 6.98 -28.09
C ARG A 47 10.64 5.50 -28.22
N ASN A 48 11.26 4.64 -27.42
CA ASN A 48 11.08 3.20 -27.53
C ASN A 48 10.30 2.60 -26.35
N GLY A 49 9.69 3.44 -25.51
CA GLY A 49 8.91 3.00 -24.35
C GLY A 49 9.72 2.23 -23.29
N VAL A 50 11.05 2.37 -23.27
CA VAL A 50 11.92 1.73 -22.27
C VAL A 50 11.88 2.59 -21.00
N LYS A 51 11.33 2.05 -19.91
CA LYS A 51 11.16 2.76 -18.65
C LYS A 51 12.23 2.34 -17.64
N LEU A 52 12.75 3.30 -16.89
CA LEU A 52 13.54 2.97 -15.69
C LEU A 52 12.56 2.40 -14.66
N ARG A 53 12.71 1.13 -14.31
CA ARG A 53 11.87 0.46 -13.30
C ARG A 53 12.72 0.20 -12.06
N LYS A 54 12.19 0.56 -10.89
CA LYS A 54 12.84 0.25 -9.62
C LYS A 54 12.38 -1.12 -9.13
N PHE A 55 13.31 -2.07 -9.08
CA PHE A 55 13.05 -3.38 -8.50
C PHE A 55 13.04 -3.26 -6.97
N HIS A 56 11.89 -3.54 -6.33
CA HIS A 56 11.71 -3.49 -4.88
C HIS A 56 12.05 -4.84 -4.26
N GLY A 57 13.27 -4.99 -3.72
CA GLY A 57 13.73 -6.25 -3.11
C GLY A 57 13.67 -7.44 -4.07
N ASP A 58 14.07 -8.61 -3.60
CA ASP A 58 14.03 -9.86 -4.39
C ASP A 58 12.62 -10.33 -4.76
N SER A 59 11.57 -9.54 -4.52
CA SER A 59 10.16 -9.90 -4.75
C SER A 59 9.79 -10.08 -6.23
N GLY A 60 10.55 -9.49 -7.16
CA GLY A 60 10.22 -9.44 -8.59
C GLY A 60 10.56 -10.71 -9.39
N LEU A 61 11.23 -11.70 -8.79
CA LEU A 61 11.66 -12.93 -9.46
C LEU A 61 11.40 -14.19 -8.61
N VAL A 62 10.46 -14.13 -7.67
CA VAL A 62 10.08 -15.31 -6.89
C VAL A 62 8.82 -15.91 -7.51
N ASN A 63 8.97 -17.02 -8.23
CA ASN A 63 7.88 -17.98 -8.33
C ASN A 63 7.60 -18.43 -6.89
N HIS A 64 6.64 -17.78 -6.22
CA HIS A 64 6.16 -18.26 -4.95
C HIS A 64 5.63 -19.67 -5.19
N ASP A 65 6.17 -20.65 -4.47
CA ASP A 65 5.62 -21.99 -4.50
C ASP A 65 4.27 -21.92 -3.79
N GLU A 66 3.19 -21.72 -4.55
CA GLU A 66 1.82 -21.60 -4.05
C GLU A 66 1.49 -22.76 -3.10
N LYS A 67 2.03 -23.95 -3.38
CA LYS A 67 1.87 -25.11 -2.51
C LYS A 67 2.49 -24.89 -1.13
N SER A 68 3.72 -24.38 -1.06
CA SER A 68 4.39 -24.08 0.23
C SER A 68 3.63 -23.06 1.08
N ILE A 69 2.96 -22.09 0.44
CA ILE A 69 2.14 -21.08 1.13
C ILE A 69 0.85 -21.73 1.65
N THR A 70 0.17 -22.54 0.82
CA THR A 70 -1.03 -23.26 1.23
C THR A 70 -0.74 -24.23 2.38
N ASP A 71 0.30 -25.05 2.26
CA ASP A 71 0.72 -26.02 3.29
C ASP A 71 1.06 -25.30 4.61
N PHE A 72 1.73 -24.14 4.52
CA PHE A 72 2.02 -23.31 5.69
C PHE A 72 0.76 -22.74 6.32
N ASN A 73 -0.18 -22.21 5.54
CA ASN A 73 -1.43 -21.64 6.04
C ASN A 73 -2.32 -22.70 6.71
N GLU A 74 -2.34 -23.92 6.18
CA GLU A 74 -3.01 -25.06 6.81
C GLU A 74 -2.35 -25.42 8.15
N THR A 75 -1.01 -25.52 8.16
CA THR A 75 -0.23 -25.75 9.39
C THR A 75 -0.49 -24.65 10.43
N MET A 76 -0.49 -23.38 10.01
CA MET A 76 -0.77 -22.23 10.87
C MET A 76 -2.18 -22.28 11.45
N SER A 77 -3.18 -22.68 10.66
CA SER A 77 -4.56 -22.83 11.15
C SER A 77 -4.62 -23.85 12.29
N LEU A 78 -4.00 -25.03 12.11
CA LEU A 78 -3.93 -26.07 13.15
C LEU A 78 -3.18 -25.59 14.39
N LYS A 79 -2.07 -24.87 14.20
CA LYS A 79 -1.28 -24.33 15.32
C LYS A 79 -2.02 -23.25 16.09
N ILE A 80 -2.78 -22.39 15.42
CA ILE A 80 -3.61 -21.38 16.07
C ILE A 80 -4.73 -22.03 16.88
N GLU A 81 -5.36 -23.10 16.38
CA GLU A 81 -6.33 -23.88 17.17
C GLU A 81 -5.68 -24.54 18.39
N GLN A 82 -4.46 -25.09 18.23
CA GLN A 82 -3.72 -25.74 19.32
C GLN A 82 -3.30 -24.77 20.44
N TYR A 83 -2.75 -23.61 20.07
CA TYR A 83 -2.15 -22.67 21.02
C TYR A 83 -3.11 -21.56 21.45
N GLY A 84 -4.06 -21.18 20.60
CA GLY A 84 -4.87 -19.98 20.75
C GLY A 84 -4.11 -18.69 20.38
N LEU A 85 -4.85 -17.65 19.98
CA LEU A 85 -4.30 -16.40 19.46
C LEU A 85 -3.36 -15.69 20.44
N ASP A 86 -3.59 -15.82 21.75
CA ASP A 86 -2.73 -15.22 22.76
C ASP A 86 -1.34 -15.87 22.82
N ASN A 87 -1.20 -17.12 22.38
CA ASN A 87 0.02 -17.92 22.49
C ASN A 87 0.74 -18.14 21.16
N VAL A 88 0.35 -17.44 20.09
CA VAL A 88 1.05 -17.46 18.80
C VAL A 88 1.74 -16.12 18.60
N TYR A 89 3.07 -16.13 18.54
CA TYR A 89 3.91 -14.95 18.44
C TYR A 89 4.59 -14.87 17.10
N ASN A 90 4.82 -13.64 16.65
CA ASN A 90 5.71 -13.33 15.54
C ASN A 90 6.80 -12.37 15.99
N ALA A 91 8.02 -12.54 15.49
CA ALA A 91 9.14 -11.66 15.79
C ALA A 91 9.95 -11.35 14.54
N ASP A 92 10.42 -10.11 14.44
CA ASP A 92 11.27 -9.68 13.34
C ASP A 92 12.21 -8.52 13.70
N GLU A 93 13.33 -8.43 12.98
CA GLU A 93 14.38 -7.42 13.16
C GLU A 93 14.18 -6.23 12.20
N THR A 94 14.26 -5.01 12.74
CA THR A 94 14.29 -3.79 11.94
C THR A 94 15.44 -2.87 12.32
N GLY A 95 16.02 -2.20 11.33
CA GLY A 95 16.89 -1.05 11.56
C GLY A 95 16.10 0.23 11.87
N VAL A 96 16.62 1.07 12.76
CA VAL A 96 16.07 2.40 13.09
C VAL A 96 17.17 3.46 13.02
N PHE A 97 16.98 4.46 12.15
CA PHE A 97 17.86 5.62 12.04
C PHE A 97 17.38 6.75 12.95
N TYR A 98 17.97 6.85 14.14
CA TYR A 98 17.42 7.72 15.18
C TYR A 98 17.86 9.17 15.10
N LYS A 99 18.94 9.47 14.37
CA LYS A 99 19.41 10.85 14.13
C LYS A 99 18.99 11.44 12.79
N VAL A 100 18.39 10.62 11.93
CA VAL A 100 17.89 11.11 10.64
C VAL A 100 16.68 11.99 10.90
N ILE A 101 16.72 13.21 10.35
CA ILE A 101 15.61 14.15 10.29
C ILE A 101 15.27 14.41 8.82
N PRO A 102 14.09 14.97 8.51
CA PRO A 102 13.71 15.28 7.14
C PRO A 102 14.76 16.13 6.42
N SER A 103 15.11 15.74 5.19
CA SER A 103 16.03 16.48 4.33
C SER A 103 15.41 17.72 3.68
N LYS A 104 14.08 17.89 3.81
CA LYS A 104 13.30 19.01 3.29
C LYS A 104 12.69 19.79 4.45
N SER A 105 12.78 21.11 4.38
CA SER A 105 12.29 22.04 5.39
C SER A 105 11.34 23.04 4.75
N VAL A 106 10.22 23.33 5.41
CA VAL A 106 9.38 24.47 5.06
C VAL A 106 10.16 25.74 5.42
N CYS A 107 10.67 26.44 4.40
CA CYS A 107 11.53 27.60 4.59
C CYS A 107 11.09 28.79 3.73
N ILE A 108 11.10 29.99 4.32
CA ILE A 108 10.78 31.25 3.61
C ILE A 108 11.95 31.68 2.70
N LYS A 109 13.16 31.24 3.03
CA LYS A 109 14.39 31.52 2.27
C LYS A 109 15.15 30.21 2.08
N SER A 110 15.70 30.02 0.89
CA SER A 110 16.56 28.88 0.57
C SER A 110 17.73 28.80 1.55
N ARG A 111 18.03 27.59 2.03
CA ARG A 111 19.13 27.30 2.96
C ARG A 111 19.90 26.06 2.50
N PRO A 112 21.22 26.01 2.73
CA PRO A 112 22.01 24.80 2.47
C PRO A 112 21.48 23.61 3.27
N GLY A 113 21.45 22.43 2.64
CA GLY A 113 21.05 21.20 3.30
C GLY A 113 22.01 20.82 4.44
N ILE A 114 21.47 20.21 5.49
CA ILE A 114 22.25 19.72 6.63
C ILE A 114 22.69 18.28 6.36
N LYS A 115 23.98 17.98 6.56
CA LYS A 115 24.51 16.62 6.44
C LYS A 115 23.95 15.75 7.56
N LEU A 116 23.08 14.80 7.20
CA LEU A 116 22.41 13.91 8.15
C LEU A 116 23.35 12.81 8.66
N SER A 117 23.34 12.58 9.98
CA SER A 117 23.98 11.42 10.59
C SER A 117 23.13 10.17 10.33
N LYS A 118 23.74 9.14 9.74
CA LYS A 118 23.11 7.83 9.49
C LYS A 118 23.28 6.86 10.67
N ASP A 119 23.37 7.40 11.89
CA ASP A 119 23.48 6.57 13.09
C ASP A 119 22.22 5.71 13.23
N ARG A 120 22.41 4.40 13.38
CA ARG A 120 21.34 3.42 13.53
C ARG A 120 21.60 2.46 14.68
N PHE A 121 20.52 1.86 15.16
CA PHE A 121 20.53 0.61 15.91
C PHE A 121 19.61 -0.39 15.21
N SER A 122 19.74 -1.67 15.57
CA SER A 122 18.76 -2.69 15.18
C SER A 122 17.85 -3.02 16.34
N LEU A 123 16.63 -3.40 16.04
CA LEU A 123 15.57 -3.62 17.02
C LEU A 123 14.84 -4.92 16.69
N LEU A 124 14.79 -5.84 17.65
CA LEU A 124 13.90 -7.00 17.57
C LEU A 124 12.55 -6.62 18.22
N LEU A 125 11.48 -6.74 17.45
CA LEU A 125 10.11 -6.57 17.93
C LEU A 125 9.41 -7.93 17.92
N CYS A 126 8.56 -8.18 18.92
CA CYS A 126 7.83 -9.44 19.05
C CYS A 126 6.47 -9.18 19.72
N ALA A 127 5.40 -9.72 19.13
CA ALA A 127 4.03 -9.58 19.61
C ALA A 127 3.22 -10.84 19.31
N ASN A 128 2.17 -11.08 20.09
CA ASN A 128 1.23 -12.16 19.83
C ASN A 128 0.11 -11.78 18.85
N CYS A 129 -0.54 -12.80 18.31
CA CYS A 129 -1.56 -12.70 17.27
C CYS A 129 -2.79 -11.89 17.73
N SER A 130 -3.16 -11.99 19.00
CA SER A 130 -4.24 -11.18 19.59
C SER A 130 -3.83 -9.74 19.92
N GLY A 131 -2.54 -9.38 19.85
CA GLY A 131 -2.03 -8.08 20.28
C GLY A 131 -2.12 -7.83 21.80
N SER A 132 -2.49 -8.83 22.61
CA SER A 132 -2.59 -8.71 24.07
C SER A 132 -1.23 -8.68 24.76
N ASP A 133 -0.19 -9.22 24.14
CA ASP A 133 1.18 -9.21 24.64
C ASP A 133 2.16 -8.71 23.58
N LYS A 134 2.86 -7.63 23.93
CA LYS A 134 3.99 -7.08 23.21
C LYS A 134 5.23 -7.31 24.03
N ARG A 135 6.17 -8.10 23.52
CA ARG A 135 7.44 -8.35 24.20
C ARG A 135 8.24 -7.06 24.30
N ARG A 136 9.05 -6.96 25.36
CA ARG A 136 10.01 -5.88 25.53
C ARG A 136 10.97 -5.86 24.32
N PRO A 137 11.12 -4.72 23.60
CA PRO A 137 12.01 -4.63 22.45
C PRO A 137 13.46 -4.92 22.82
N VAL A 138 14.21 -5.57 21.92
CA VAL A 138 15.66 -5.77 22.08
C VAL A 138 16.41 -4.81 21.18
N MET A 139 17.05 -3.81 21.78
CA MET A 139 17.83 -2.80 21.07
C MET A 139 19.30 -3.22 21.00
N ILE A 140 19.84 -3.26 19.78
CA ILE A 140 21.22 -3.66 19.49
C ILE A 140 22.01 -2.44 19.02
N GLY A 141 22.85 -1.92 19.91
CA GLY A 141 23.76 -0.82 19.60
C GLY A 141 25.13 -1.32 19.12
N ARG A 142 25.99 -0.38 18.72
CA ARG A 142 27.37 -0.68 18.31
C ARG A 142 28.30 -0.95 19.49
N PHE A 143 28.10 -0.24 20.59
CA PHE A 143 29.03 -0.22 21.73
C PHE A 143 28.37 -0.82 22.96
N LYS A 144 29.13 -1.57 23.77
CA LYS A 144 28.63 -2.15 25.03
C LYS A 144 28.15 -1.08 26.02
N SER A 145 28.90 0.02 26.11
CA SER A 145 28.63 1.12 27.03
C SER A 145 28.86 2.46 26.32
N PRO A 146 27.90 2.92 25.49
CA PRO A 146 27.94 4.23 24.87
C PRO A 146 28.10 5.33 25.93
N ARG A 147 28.87 6.38 25.63
CA ARG A 147 29.11 7.50 26.57
C ARG A 147 27.81 8.16 27.05
N CYS A 148 26.77 8.20 26.23
CA CYS A 148 25.46 8.76 26.57
C CYS A 148 24.68 7.96 27.63
N PHE A 149 25.15 6.76 28.00
CA PHE A 149 24.57 5.96 29.07
C PHE A 149 25.24 6.16 30.43
N LYS A 150 26.21 7.08 30.55
CA LYS A 150 26.77 7.46 31.85
C LYS A 150 25.64 7.99 32.75
N ASN A 151 25.52 7.43 33.96
CA ASN A 151 24.44 7.73 34.93
C ASN A 151 23.02 7.45 34.40
N PHE A 152 22.88 6.54 33.43
CA PHE A 152 21.59 6.07 32.94
C PHE A 152 21.43 4.59 33.25
N ASN A 153 20.25 4.18 33.71
CA ASN A 153 19.95 2.78 33.90
C ASN A 153 19.70 2.12 32.54
N ILE A 154 20.76 1.57 31.97
CA ILE A 154 20.74 0.92 30.65
C ILE A 154 19.73 -0.22 30.67
N GLY A 155 18.84 -0.22 29.69
CA GLY A 155 17.81 -1.23 29.60
C GLY A 155 16.68 -1.07 30.62
N LYS A 156 16.49 0.14 31.15
CA LYS A 156 15.30 0.47 31.95
C LYS A 156 14.03 0.24 31.13
N TYR A 157 14.03 0.69 29.88
CA TYR A 157 12.84 0.72 29.03
C TYR A 157 12.83 -0.38 27.97
N VAL A 158 13.99 -0.75 27.43
CA VAL A 158 14.18 -1.82 26.45
C VAL A 158 15.19 -2.84 26.96
N THR A 159 15.38 -3.96 26.29
CA THR A 159 16.56 -4.82 26.55
C THR A 159 17.70 -4.33 25.67
N TYR A 160 18.75 -3.78 26.26
CA TYR A 160 19.90 -3.29 25.50
C TYR A 160 21.00 -4.36 25.37
N THR A 161 21.51 -4.51 24.16
CA THR A 161 22.69 -5.33 23.86
C THR A 161 23.54 -4.66 22.78
N HIS A 162 24.68 -5.26 22.44
CA HIS A 162 25.62 -4.69 21.48
C HIS A 162 26.22 -5.72 20.54
N SER A 163 26.55 -5.26 19.33
CA SER A 163 27.42 -5.97 18.41
C SER A 163 28.21 -4.97 17.58
N ASN A 164 29.39 -5.33 17.07
CA ASN A 164 30.28 -4.41 16.35
C ASN A 164 29.61 -3.74 15.13
N LYS A 165 28.64 -4.42 14.51
CA LYS A 165 27.86 -3.91 13.36
C LYS A 165 26.49 -3.36 13.74
N ALA A 166 26.13 -3.40 15.03
CA ALA A 166 24.79 -3.11 15.53
C ALA A 166 23.70 -3.96 14.85
N TRP A 167 24.01 -5.22 14.56
CA TRP A 167 23.12 -6.23 13.95
C TRP A 167 22.84 -7.37 14.91
N MET A 168 21.70 -8.04 14.71
CA MET A 168 21.45 -9.34 15.30
C MET A 168 22.56 -10.33 14.93
N ASN A 169 22.89 -11.19 15.87
CA ASN A 169 23.77 -12.32 15.64
C ASN A 169 23.23 -13.55 16.38
N ARG A 170 23.85 -14.70 16.12
CA ARG A 170 23.45 -15.98 16.70
C ARG A 170 23.43 -15.95 18.23
N GLU A 171 24.43 -15.35 18.87
CA GLU A 171 24.55 -15.33 20.33
C GLU A 171 23.44 -14.50 20.98
N ILE A 172 23.17 -13.30 20.44
CA ILE A 172 22.13 -12.40 20.91
C ILE A 172 20.75 -13.06 20.75
N PHE A 173 20.49 -13.66 19.59
CA PHE A 173 19.20 -14.30 19.31
C PHE A 173 18.95 -15.51 20.20
N ASN A 174 19.93 -16.40 20.35
CA ASN A 174 19.81 -17.57 21.22
C ASN A 174 19.67 -17.18 22.69
N LYS A 175 20.35 -16.11 23.13
CA LYS A 175 20.16 -15.57 24.48
C LYS A 175 18.73 -15.06 24.69
N TRP A 176 18.21 -14.26 23.76
CA TRP A 176 16.85 -13.76 23.82
C TRP A 176 15.82 -14.90 23.85
N LEU A 177 16.00 -15.93 23.02
CA LEU A 177 15.15 -17.12 23.03
C LEU A 177 15.19 -17.85 24.38
N SER A 178 16.38 -18.08 24.93
CA SER A 178 16.53 -18.77 26.22
C SER A 178 15.92 -17.99 27.39
N ASP A 179 16.13 -16.66 27.42
CA ASP A 179 15.52 -15.79 28.43
C ASP A 179 13.97 -15.82 28.31
N PHE A 180 13.44 -15.80 27.08
CA PHE A 180 11.99 -15.88 26.84
C PHE A 180 11.42 -17.24 27.24
N ASP A 181 12.09 -18.34 26.92
CA ASP A 181 11.66 -19.69 27.31
C ASP A 181 11.62 -19.85 28.83
N CYS A 182 12.64 -19.32 29.54
CA CYS A 182 12.68 -19.32 30.99
C CYS A 182 11.53 -18.52 31.63
N GLU A 183 11.17 -17.36 31.06
CA GLU A 183 10.02 -16.58 31.52
C GLU A 183 8.69 -17.34 31.34
N LEU A 184 8.53 -18.03 30.22
CA LEU A 184 7.35 -18.83 29.92
C LEU A 184 7.25 -20.08 30.80
N ALA A 185 8.39 -20.75 31.05
CA ALA A 185 8.47 -21.90 31.94
C ALA A 185 8.03 -21.55 33.37
N LYS A 186 8.46 -20.38 33.89
CA LYS A 186 8.03 -19.86 35.19
C LYS A 186 6.52 -19.62 35.26
N LYS A 187 5.93 -19.21 34.13
CA LYS A 187 4.47 -19.01 33.99
C LYS A 187 3.72 -20.30 33.63
N LYS A 188 4.40 -21.44 33.51
CA LYS A 188 3.85 -22.72 33.02
C LYS A 188 3.09 -22.57 31.70
N ARG A 189 3.59 -21.70 30.82
CA ARG A 189 2.93 -21.31 29.56
C ARG A 189 3.72 -21.87 28.39
N LYS A 190 3.04 -22.43 27.39
CA LYS A 190 3.64 -22.84 26.12
C LYS A 190 3.15 -21.94 25.00
N ILE A 191 4.04 -21.60 24.07
CA ILE A 191 3.73 -20.74 22.92
C ILE A 191 4.27 -21.35 21.62
N LEU A 192 3.72 -20.86 20.51
CA LEU A 192 4.33 -20.95 19.19
C LEU A 192 5.01 -19.62 18.88
N LEU A 193 6.27 -19.66 18.44
CA LEU A 193 7.00 -18.53 17.91
C LEU A 193 7.28 -18.76 16.42
N VAL A 194 6.71 -17.90 15.58
CA VAL A 194 6.87 -17.94 14.14
C VAL A 194 7.85 -16.86 13.71
N ILE A 195 8.91 -17.24 13.00
CA ILE A 195 9.99 -16.33 12.56
C ILE A 195 10.41 -16.65 11.13
N GLU A 196 11.04 -15.68 10.46
CA GLU A 196 11.73 -15.98 9.20
C GLU A 196 12.88 -16.96 9.47
N CYS A 197 13.15 -17.85 8.51
CA CYS A 197 14.24 -18.83 8.60
C CYS A 197 15.53 -18.12 9.01
N PRO A 198 16.07 -18.39 10.22
CA PRO A 198 17.14 -17.60 10.73
C PRO A 198 18.42 -17.97 9.98
N SER A 199 19.10 -16.97 9.44
CA SER A 199 20.52 -17.07 9.09
C SER A 199 21.41 -17.43 10.29
N HIS A 200 20.83 -17.45 11.49
CA HIS A 200 21.43 -17.76 12.76
C HIS A 200 20.91 -19.12 13.28
N GLN A 201 21.78 -20.14 13.28
CA GLN A 201 21.43 -21.46 13.83
C GLN A 201 20.89 -21.35 15.26
N ILE A 202 19.73 -21.95 15.52
CA ILE A 202 19.19 -22.13 16.87
C ILE A 202 19.91 -23.33 17.49
N ILE A 203 20.61 -23.08 18.59
CA ILE A 203 21.45 -24.07 19.28
C ILE A 203 20.98 -24.33 20.72
N VAL A 204 19.94 -23.62 21.16
CA VAL A 204 19.34 -23.77 22.49
C VAL A 204 18.22 -24.80 22.47
N THR A 205 18.10 -25.56 23.56
CA THR A 205 16.95 -26.44 23.79
C THR A 205 15.84 -25.64 24.45
N LEU A 206 14.66 -25.61 23.84
CA LEU A 206 13.48 -24.85 24.29
C LEU A 206 12.44 -25.82 24.83
N ASN A 207 11.85 -25.51 25.99
CA ASN A 207 10.84 -26.37 26.64
C ASN A 207 9.42 -25.81 26.53
N SER A 208 9.31 -24.49 26.41
CA SER A 208 8.06 -23.72 26.44
C SER A 208 7.77 -23.04 25.10
N ILE A 209 8.75 -22.90 24.22
CA ILE A 209 8.61 -22.31 22.89
C ILE A 209 8.73 -23.40 21.83
N GLU A 210 7.68 -23.59 21.04
CA GLU A 210 7.79 -24.27 19.74
C GLU A 210 8.13 -23.23 18.67
N ILE A 211 9.11 -23.51 17.82
CA ILE A 211 9.49 -22.62 16.71
C ILE A 211 8.92 -23.16 15.40
N LEU A 212 8.29 -22.28 14.64
CA LEU A 212 7.88 -22.53 13.27
C LEU A 212 8.53 -21.49 12.35
N PHE A 213 9.07 -21.95 11.22
CA PHE A 213 9.71 -21.06 10.26
C PHE A 213 8.74 -20.68 9.14
N LEU A 214 8.80 -19.43 8.73
CA LEU A 214 8.17 -18.99 7.50
C LEU A 214 8.79 -19.70 6.29
N PRO A 215 8.00 -20.03 5.26
CA PRO A 215 8.54 -20.52 4.00
C PRO A 215 9.55 -19.55 3.39
N SER A 216 10.50 -20.08 2.61
CA SER A 216 11.51 -19.25 1.98
C SER A 216 10.86 -18.23 1.03
N ARG A 217 11.29 -16.96 1.09
CA ARG A 217 10.86 -15.88 0.19
C ARG A 217 9.37 -15.55 0.26
N THR A 218 8.72 -15.81 1.39
CA THR A 218 7.31 -15.43 1.61
C THR A 218 7.14 -14.33 2.65
N SER A 219 8.22 -13.75 3.20
CA SER A 219 8.16 -12.73 4.25
C SER A 219 7.27 -11.55 3.87
N SER A 220 7.38 -11.06 2.63
CA SER A 220 6.54 -9.96 2.13
C SER A 220 5.02 -10.23 2.14
N LEU A 221 4.61 -11.51 2.22
CA LEU A 221 3.21 -11.92 2.25
C LEU A 221 2.77 -12.42 3.64
N LEU A 222 3.62 -13.20 4.32
CA LEU A 222 3.24 -14.00 5.48
C LEU A 222 3.86 -13.51 6.80
N GLN A 223 4.68 -12.45 6.82
CA GLN A 223 5.31 -11.91 8.03
C GLN A 223 4.46 -10.77 8.64
N PRO A 224 3.68 -10.99 9.73
CA PRO A 224 2.86 -9.94 10.34
C PRO A 224 3.61 -8.67 10.73
N MET A 225 4.87 -8.80 11.19
CA MET A 225 5.70 -7.65 11.55
C MET A 225 5.91 -6.69 10.37
N ASP A 226 6.06 -7.23 9.16
CA ASP A 226 6.22 -6.47 7.92
C ASP A 226 4.88 -6.03 7.29
N GLN A 227 3.75 -6.59 7.72
CA GLN A 227 2.40 -6.18 7.26
C GLN A 227 1.89 -4.87 7.87
N GLY A 228 2.73 -4.15 8.63
CA GLY A 228 2.39 -2.80 9.11
C GLY A 228 2.80 -2.51 10.56
N ILE A 229 3.08 -3.52 11.38
CA ILE A 229 3.47 -3.34 12.79
C ILE A 229 4.76 -2.52 12.90
N ILE A 230 5.82 -2.93 12.18
CA ILE A 230 7.10 -2.20 12.16
C ILE A 230 6.92 -0.79 11.59
N LYS A 231 6.08 -0.64 10.56
CA LYS A 231 5.79 0.67 9.95
C LYS A 231 5.11 1.62 10.94
N CYS A 232 4.09 1.14 11.65
CA CYS A 232 3.39 1.88 12.69
C CYS A 232 4.34 2.29 13.81
N PHE A 233 5.17 1.36 14.31
CA PHE A 233 6.20 1.65 15.29
C PHE A 233 7.17 2.77 14.83
N LYS A 234 7.68 2.70 13.60
CA LYS A 234 8.60 3.71 13.05
C LYS A 234 7.95 5.09 12.91
N ALA A 235 6.67 5.13 12.57
CA ALA A 235 5.90 6.37 12.52
C ALA A 235 5.80 6.99 13.92
N GLU A 236 5.38 6.22 14.92
CA GLU A 236 5.28 6.70 16.30
C GLU A 236 6.61 7.12 16.90
N PHE A 237 7.68 6.38 16.61
CA PHE A 237 9.04 6.75 17.00
C PHE A 237 9.43 8.10 16.42
N THR A 238 9.09 8.33 15.14
CA THR A 238 9.40 9.58 14.45
C THR A 238 8.58 10.74 15.00
N ASN A 239 7.31 10.54 15.31
CA ASN A 239 6.45 11.56 15.91
C ASN A 239 6.96 12.01 17.28
N LEU A 240 7.28 11.04 18.15
CA LEU A 240 7.82 11.34 19.47
C LEU A 240 9.18 12.05 19.40
N LYS A 241 10.03 11.64 18.45
CA LYS A 241 11.31 12.30 18.18
C LYS A 241 11.11 13.75 17.74
N ILE A 242 10.18 14.00 16.82
CA ILE A 242 9.90 15.36 16.32
C ILE A 242 9.36 16.24 17.45
N ASN A 243 8.45 15.73 18.27
CA ASN A 243 7.92 16.48 19.40
C ASN A 243 9.01 16.83 20.42
N ASP A 244 9.92 15.90 20.75
CA ASP A 244 11.08 16.17 21.62
C ASP A 244 12.00 17.26 21.05
N ILE A 245 12.17 17.32 19.72
CA ILE A 245 12.92 18.41 19.07
C ILE A 245 12.16 19.74 19.19
N ILE A 246 10.86 19.75 18.90
CA ILE A 246 10.03 20.97 18.95
C ILE A 246 10.05 21.57 20.35
N GLU A 247 9.80 20.76 21.38
CA GLU A 247 9.78 21.21 22.78
C GLU A 247 11.11 21.86 23.20
N LYS A 248 12.25 21.28 22.79
CA LYS A 248 13.58 21.87 23.06
C LYS A 248 13.79 23.20 22.34
N VAL A 249 13.35 23.28 21.09
CA VAL A 249 13.46 24.51 20.29
C VAL A 249 12.59 25.62 20.86
N GLU A 250 11.36 25.30 21.26
CA GLU A 250 10.44 26.26 21.90
C GLU A 250 10.94 26.71 23.29
N ALA A 251 11.68 25.85 24.00
CA ALA A 251 12.39 26.20 25.23
C ALA A 251 13.65 27.06 25.01
N GLY A 252 13.97 27.42 23.76
CA GLY A 252 15.08 28.32 23.42
C GLY A 252 16.37 27.62 22.98
N GLU A 253 16.38 26.29 22.83
CA GLU A 253 17.54 25.57 22.29
C GLU A 253 17.68 25.78 20.77
N ASN A 254 18.91 25.88 20.27
CA ASN A 254 19.14 25.88 18.82
C ASN A 254 18.70 24.53 18.21
N CYS A 255 17.94 24.56 17.13
CA CYS A 255 17.44 23.35 16.45
C CYS A 255 18.52 22.32 16.13
N GLN A 256 19.71 22.76 15.67
CA GLN A 256 20.81 21.84 15.38
C GLN A 256 21.34 21.16 16.66
N ASN A 257 21.35 21.88 17.79
CA ASN A 257 21.72 21.32 19.07
C ASN A 257 20.66 20.33 19.57
N ALA A 258 19.38 20.65 19.44
CA ALA A 258 18.28 19.76 19.78
C ALA A 258 18.35 18.44 18.99
N ILE A 259 18.62 18.51 17.67
CA ILE A 259 18.80 17.34 16.80
C ILE A 259 20.05 16.55 17.19
N ASN A 260 21.19 17.23 17.39
CA ASN A 260 22.44 16.57 17.78
C ASN A 260 22.36 15.96 19.19
N GLY A 261 21.48 16.50 20.04
CA GLY A 261 21.15 16.04 21.38
C GLY A 261 20.32 14.75 21.40
N ILE A 262 19.84 14.27 20.25
CA ILE A 262 19.22 12.94 20.15
C ILE A 262 20.30 11.87 20.26
N THR A 263 20.45 11.36 21.48
CA THR A 263 21.39 10.29 21.81
C THR A 263 20.72 8.93 21.78
N LEU A 264 21.52 7.86 21.91
CA LEU A 264 20.97 6.51 22.05
C LEU A 264 20.09 6.36 23.31
N LYS A 265 20.33 7.18 24.35
CA LYS A 265 19.48 7.24 25.56
C LYS A 265 18.09 7.80 25.25
N THR A 266 18.04 8.87 24.45
CA THR A 266 16.78 9.42 23.97
C THR A 266 16.06 8.37 23.11
N ALA A 267 16.78 7.74 22.19
CA ALA A 267 16.23 6.70 21.32
C ALA A 267 15.68 5.48 22.09
N GLU A 268 16.33 5.03 23.17
CA GLU A 268 15.80 3.97 24.05
C GLU A 268 14.44 4.36 24.64
N THR A 269 14.35 5.57 25.17
CA THR A 269 13.10 6.10 25.75
C THR A 269 12.00 6.21 24.70
N LEU A 270 12.32 6.78 23.53
CA LEU A 270 11.40 6.93 22.41
C LEU A 270 10.91 5.57 21.88
N THR A 271 11.78 4.57 21.83
CA THR A 271 11.44 3.20 21.41
C THR A 271 10.36 2.61 22.30
N PHE A 272 10.49 2.75 23.61
CA PHE A 272 9.50 2.24 24.56
C PHE A 272 8.13 2.91 24.40
N PHE A 273 8.10 4.24 24.31
CA PHE A 273 6.85 4.96 24.11
C PHE A 273 6.21 4.65 22.75
N ALA A 274 6.99 4.61 21.68
CA ALA A 274 6.52 4.26 20.34
C ALA A 274 5.94 2.85 20.31
N TRP A 275 6.63 1.88 20.92
CA TRP A 275 6.15 0.50 20.98
C TRP A 275 4.86 0.36 21.79
N ASN A 276 4.71 1.11 22.88
CA ASN A 276 3.48 1.12 23.65
C ASN A 276 2.28 1.70 22.89
N LYS A 277 2.52 2.65 21.98
CA LYS A 277 1.47 3.24 21.14
C LYS A 277 0.94 2.34 20.03
N VAL A 278 1.70 1.33 19.58
CA VAL A 278 1.18 0.34 18.61
C VAL A 278 0.01 -0.41 19.23
N THR A 279 -1.19 -0.27 18.67
CA THR A 279 -2.43 -0.77 19.30
C THR A 279 -2.58 -2.28 19.11
N PRO A 280 -3.28 -2.99 20.02
CA PRO A 280 -3.65 -4.39 19.80
C PRO A 280 -4.46 -4.59 18.52
N THR A 281 -5.31 -3.64 18.15
CA THR A 281 -6.10 -3.65 16.92
C THR A 281 -5.21 -3.63 15.68
N THR A 282 -4.24 -2.70 15.62
CA THR A 282 -3.24 -2.66 14.54
C THR A 282 -2.52 -4.01 14.40
N ILE A 283 -2.12 -4.61 15.53
CA ILE A 283 -1.45 -5.92 15.53
C ILE A 283 -2.37 -7.00 14.95
N LYS A 284 -3.58 -7.17 15.49
CA LYS A 284 -4.55 -8.17 15.00
C LYS A 284 -4.79 -8.03 13.50
N ASN A 285 -4.94 -6.80 13.00
CA ASN A 285 -5.18 -6.55 11.58
C ASN A 285 -3.96 -6.93 10.73
N CYS A 286 -2.73 -6.68 11.19
CA CYS A 286 -1.53 -7.16 10.49
C CYS A 286 -1.45 -8.69 10.45
N PHE A 287 -1.83 -9.39 11.52
CA PHE A 287 -1.91 -10.86 11.54
C PHE A 287 -3.04 -11.41 10.64
N ARG A 288 -4.17 -10.69 10.51
CA ARG A 288 -5.22 -10.98 9.52
C ARG A 288 -4.69 -10.79 8.09
N HIS A 289 -3.98 -9.70 7.81
CA HIS A 289 -3.36 -9.43 6.51
C HIS A 289 -2.31 -10.48 6.12
N ALA A 290 -1.58 -11.01 7.10
CA ALA A 290 -0.65 -12.13 6.90
C ALA A 290 -1.33 -13.49 6.71
N GLN A 291 -2.68 -13.54 6.68
CA GLN A 291 -3.51 -14.73 6.48
C GLN A 291 -3.46 -15.77 7.62
N TRP A 292 -3.01 -15.38 8.81
CA TRP A 292 -2.95 -16.30 9.95
C TRP A 292 -4.31 -16.42 10.64
N ILE A 293 -5.10 -15.35 10.64
CA ILE A 293 -6.44 -15.32 11.22
C ILE A 293 -7.46 -15.39 10.07
N LYS A 294 -8.35 -16.39 10.10
CA LYS A 294 -9.48 -16.48 9.15
C LYS A 294 -10.52 -15.41 9.47
N CYS A 295 -11.04 -14.72 8.45
CA CYS A 295 -12.26 -13.95 8.61
C CYS A 295 -13.44 -14.91 8.79
N GLU A 296 -14.29 -14.68 9.78
CA GLU A 296 -15.56 -15.41 9.89
C GLU A 296 -16.42 -15.11 8.65
N THR A 297 -16.79 -16.17 7.92
CA THR A 297 -17.75 -16.10 6.83
C THR A 297 -19.14 -15.87 7.41
N ILE A 298 -19.70 -14.68 7.24
CA ILE A 298 -21.10 -14.42 7.58
C ILE A 298 -21.99 -15.15 6.56
N THR A 299 -22.62 -16.24 6.98
CA THR A 299 -23.69 -16.91 6.23
C THR A 299 -24.95 -16.05 6.33
N ILE A 300 -25.31 -15.34 5.26
CA ILE A 300 -26.52 -14.52 5.24
C ILE A 300 -27.72 -15.42 4.94
N ASN A 301 -28.52 -15.72 5.97
CA ASN A 301 -29.87 -16.24 5.79
C ASN A 301 -30.76 -15.12 5.23
N SER A 302 -31.32 -15.36 4.05
CA SER A 302 -32.10 -14.41 3.28
C SER A 302 -33.56 -14.37 3.74
N GLU A 303 -33.92 -13.47 4.66
CA GLU A 303 -35.31 -13.03 4.83
C GLU A 303 -35.41 -11.50 5.00
N SER A 304 -35.86 -10.88 3.91
CA SER A 304 -36.75 -9.72 3.77
C SER A 304 -36.54 -8.38 4.51
N LYS A 305 -36.46 -7.34 3.65
CA LYS A 305 -37.18 -6.04 3.63
C LYS A 305 -36.61 -4.82 4.38
N ASN A 306 -36.50 -3.75 3.58
CA ASN A 306 -36.45 -2.31 3.86
C ASN A 306 -35.55 -1.80 4.98
N TYR A 307 -34.39 -1.28 4.58
CA TYR A 307 -33.68 -0.25 5.33
C TYR A 307 -33.13 0.81 4.36
N GLU A 308 -33.97 1.79 4.03
CA GLU A 308 -33.46 3.15 3.85
C GLU A 308 -33.12 3.68 5.26
N ASN A 309 -31.92 4.27 5.38
CA ASN A 309 -31.48 5.08 6.53
C ASN A 309 -31.27 4.36 7.87
N ASN A 310 -30.26 3.48 7.98
CA ASN A 310 -29.40 3.49 9.17
C ASN A 310 -28.04 2.84 8.92
N TYR A 311 -27.01 3.66 8.62
CA TYR A 311 -25.65 3.18 8.36
C TYR A 311 -25.03 2.44 9.56
N GLU A 312 -25.42 2.78 10.80
CA GLU A 312 -24.86 2.17 12.01
C GLU A 312 -25.32 0.72 12.23
N GLU A 313 -26.55 0.37 11.84
CA GLU A 313 -27.02 -1.02 11.92
C GLU A 313 -26.36 -1.91 10.87
N ILE A 314 -26.07 -1.38 9.67
CA ILE A 314 -25.34 -2.10 8.62
C ILE A 314 -23.90 -2.38 9.10
N ILE A 315 -23.21 -1.40 9.68
CA ILE A 315 -21.85 -1.57 10.22
C ILE A 315 -21.83 -2.64 11.34
N LYS A 316 -22.81 -2.62 12.26
CA LYS A 316 -22.94 -3.65 13.30
C LYS A 316 -23.29 -5.04 12.77
N LYS A 317 -24.16 -5.12 11.75
CA LYS A 317 -24.68 -6.39 11.21
C LYS A 317 -23.69 -7.10 10.28
N PHE A 318 -22.79 -6.34 9.65
CA PHE A 318 -21.71 -6.89 8.81
C PHE A 318 -20.40 -7.13 9.57
N GLN A 319 -20.31 -6.82 10.88
CA GLN A 319 -19.07 -6.89 11.68
C GLN A 319 -17.85 -6.32 10.95
N ILE A 320 -18.04 -5.26 10.15
CA ILE A 320 -16.93 -4.56 9.49
C ILE A 320 -16.32 -3.68 10.57
N GLU A 321 -15.42 -4.25 11.34
CA GLU A 321 -14.38 -3.47 11.99
C GLU A 321 -13.55 -2.85 10.87
N ASP A 322 -13.54 -1.52 10.81
CA ASP A 322 -12.60 -0.75 10.00
C ASP A 322 -11.19 -1.34 10.20
N PRO A 323 -10.52 -1.87 9.16
CA PRO A 323 -9.25 -2.59 9.34
C PRO A 323 -8.11 -1.68 9.82
N ILE A 324 -8.33 -0.36 9.90
CA ILE A 324 -7.48 0.66 10.53
C ILE A 324 -8.40 1.87 10.76
N SER A 325 -8.53 2.38 11.99
CA SER A 325 -9.43 3.52 12.25
C SER A 325 -8.94 4.82 11.57
N HIS A 326 -9.83 5.79 11.33
CA HIS A 326 -9.47 7.11 10.77
C HIS A 326 -8.36 7.84 11.56
N SER A 327 -8.21 7.54 12.86
CA SER A 327 -7.12 8.04 13.71
C SER A 327 -5.81 7.28 13.57
N GLU A 328 -5.85 6.06 13.02
CA GLU A 328 -4.68 5.23 12.69
C GLU A 328 -4.23 5.44 11.22
N PHE A 329 -5.09 6.02 10.36
CA PHE A 329 -4.73 6.52 9.02
C PHE A 329 -4.16 7.95 9.10
N VAL A 330 -3.16 8.16 9.96
CA VAL A 330 -2.27 9.31 9.79
C VAL A 330 -1.18 8.88 8.80
N ASP A 331 -1.40 9.18 7.53
CA ASP A 331 -0.34 9.24 6.54
C ASP A 331 0.57 10.41 6.91
N TYR A 332 1.44 10.21 7.91
CA TYR A 332 2.63 11.02 8.03
C TYR A 332 3.40 10.77 6.74
N GLY A 333 3.47 11.78 5.86
CA GLY A 333 4.28 11.81 4.64
C GLY A 333 5.78 11.73 4.90
N TYR A 334 6.21 10.74 5.68
CA TYR A 334 7.56 10.48 6.13
C TYR A 334 7.78 8.97 6.19
N THR A 335 7.43 8.28 5.09
CA THR A 335 8.19 7.10 4.71
C THR A 335 9.57 7.58 4.25
N GLU A 336 10.64 6.92 4.69
CA GLU A 336 12.02 7.08 4.21
C GLU A 336 12.12 6.66 2.73
N ASN A 337 11.33 7.29 1.86
CA ASN A 337 11.27 7.02 0.43
C ASN A 337 12.30 7.91 -0.27
N GLU A 338 13.46 7.33 -0.55
CA GLU A 338 14.49 7.93 -1.42
C GLU A 338 13.91 8.36 -2.81
N GLU A 339 12.78 7.79 -3.25
CA GLU A 339 12.10 8.13 -4.52
C GLU A 339 11.32 9.47 -4.52
N LEU A 340 10.78 9.91 -3.39
CA LEU A 340 10.02 11.17 -3.31
C LEU A 340 10.94 12.40 -3.36
N ILE A 341 12.22 12.21 -3.06
CA ILE A 341 13.23 13.26 -3.09
C ILE A 341 13.65 13.56 -4.54
N GLU A 342 13.79 12.53 -5.37
CA GLU A 342 14.26 12.64 -6.76
C GLU A 342 13.17 13.14 -7.74
N PHE A 343 11.88 12.97 -7.41
CA PHE A 343 10.75 13.46 -8.20
C PHE A 343 10.55 14.99 -8.09
N LEU A 344 10.69 15.54 -6.89
CA LEU A 344 10.46 16.97 -6.63
C LEU A 344 11.61 17.88 -7.11
N ASP A 345 12.82 17.35 -7.24
CA ASP A 345 13.96 18.08 -7.85
C ASP A 345 13.78 18.31 -9.36
N LYS A 346 12.93 17.51 -10.02
CA LYS A 346 12.66 17.64 -11.47
C LYS A 346 11.52 18.59 -11.80
N SER A 347 10.61 18.86 -10.86
CA SER A 347 9.47 19.76 -11.09
C SER A 347 9.83 21.25 -11.01
N GLU A 348 10.96 21.62 -10.40
CA GLU A 348 11.40 23.03 -10.32
C GLU A 348 12.11 23.52 -11.59
N GLN A 349 12.45 22.63 -12.54
CA GLN A 349 13.14 23.02 -13.78
C GLN A 349 12.22 23.20 -15.00
N ALA A 350 10.91 22.95 -14.89
CA ALA A 350 9.95 23.14 -15.99
C ALA A 350 9.15 24.43 -15.79
N GLY A 351 9.61 25.51 -16.44
CA GLY A 351 9.10 26.86 -16.28
C GLY A 351 7.68 27.13 -16.81
N THR A 352 7.10 28.18 -16.23
CA THR A 352 6.21 29.21 -16.78
C THR A 352 5.38 28.87 -18.02
N LEU A 353 4.07 28.66 -17.84
CA LEU A 353 3.08 28.80 -18.90
C LEU A 353 2.03 29.85 -18.50
N GLN A 354 1.89 30.86 -19.36
CA GLN A 354 1.04 32.03 -19.21
C GLN A 354 -0.45 31.67 -19.16
N SER A 355 -1.16 32.29 -18.22
CA SER A 355 -2.62 32.19 -18.09
C SER A 355 -3.34 33.05 -19.13
N LYS A 356 -4.35 32.49 -19.79
CA LYS A 356 -5.41 33.26 -20.45
C LYS A 356 -6.60 33.34 -19.50
N LYS A 357 -6.87 34.55 -18.99
CA LYS A 357 -8.09 34.91 -18.25
C LYS A 357 -9.32 34.73 -19.16
N VAL A 358 -10.32 33.99 -18.68
CA VAL A 358 -11.71 34.18 -19.11
C VAL A 358 -12.47 34.69 -17.90
N GLN A 359 -12.98 35.92 -18.01
CA GLN A 359 -13.81 36.58 -17.01
C GLN A 359 -15.25 36.05 -17.11
N SER A 360 -15.80 35.61 -15.98
CA SER A 360 -17.20 35.86 -15.62
C SER A 360 -17.37 35.62 -14.11
N GLN A 361 -17.39 36.69 -13.32
CA GLN A 361 -17.83 36.64 -11.93
C GLN A 361 -19.36 36.52 -11.88
N PRO A 362 -19.94 35.66 -11.03
CA PRO A 362 -21.24 35.92 -10.44
C PRO A 362 -21.09 36.73 -9.15
N LYS A 363 -22.05 37.64 -8.98
CA LYS A 363 -22.19 38.59 -7.88
C LYS A 363 -22.48 37.89 -6.55
N SER A 364 -22.00 38.54 -5.49
CA SER A 364 -22.29 38.37 -4.06
C SER A 364 -23.52 37.51 -3.72
N ALA A 365 -23.28 36.36 -3.09
CA ALA A 365 -24.29 35.58 -2.39
C ALA A 365 -23.97 35.52 -0.90
N ASP A 366 -25.01 35.88 -0.14
CA ASP A 366 -25.35 35.67 1.27
C ASP A 366 -24.42 34.78 2.13
N SER A 367 -24.24 35.17 3.39
CA SER A 367 -23.37 34.59 4.42
C SER A 367 -23.80 33.21 4.96
N ARG A 368 -24.33 32.35 4.10
CA ARG A 368 -24.54 30.92 4.36
C ARG A 368 -23.64 30.13 3.41
N GLY A 369 -22.48 29.71 3.91
CA GLY A 369 -21.53 28.92 3.12
C GLY A 369 -22.15 27.59 2.72
N PHE A 370 -22.37 27.38 1.42
CA PHE A 370 -22.80 26.10 0.87
C PHE A 370 -21.71 25.05 1.06
N THR A 371 -22.13 23.82 1.37
CA THR A 371 -21.22 22.71 1.56
C THR A 371 -20.98 22.01 0.22
N VAL A 372 -19.74 22.01 -0.24
CA VAL A 372 -19.34 21.57 -1.58
C VAL A 372 -18.84 20.12 -1.57
N LEU A 373 -19.29 19.35 -2.55
CA LEU A 373 -18.74 18.05 -2.90
C LEU A 373 -18.03 18.11 -4.25
N ILE A 374 -16.88 17.45 -4.34
CA ILE A 374 -16.12 17.30 -5.59
C ILE A 374 -16.01 15.82 -5.92
N LEU A 375 -16.27 15.48 -7.17
CA LEU A 375 -16.14 14.12 -7.68
C LEU A 375 -15.07 14.09 -8.76
N VAL A 376 -14.09 13.21 -8.61
CA VAL A 376 -12.99 13.05 -9.56
C VAL A 376 -13.04 11.66 -10.15
N ASP A 377 -13.16 11.61 -11.48
CA ASP A 377 -13.26 10.37 -12.23
C ASP A 377 -12.20 10.31 -13.33
N GLU A 378 -11.58 9.15 -13.50
CA GLU A 378 -10.73 8.87 -14.66
C GLU A 378 -11.56 8.11 -15.71
N THR A 379 -11.58 8.62 -16.94
CA THR A 379 -12.22 7.95 -18.07
C THR A 379 -11.22 7.77 -19.21
N GLU A 380 -11.23 6.59 -19.86
CA GLU A 380 -10.46 6.34 -21.08
C GLU A 380 -11.37 6.35 -22.32
N ILE A 381 -11.06 7.20 -23.30
CA ILE A 381 -11.77 7.29 -24.59
C ILE A 381 -10.72 7.21 -25.70
N ASN A 382 -10.89 6.28 -26.65
CA ASN A 382 -9.98 6.14 -27.81
C ASN A 382 -8.48 6.03 -27.45
N LYS A 383 -8.15 5.36 -26.34
CA LYS A 383 -6.78 5.22 -25.78
C LYS A 383 -6.17 6.51 -25.21
N GLN A 384 -6.95 7.57 -25.09
CA GLN A 384 -6.61 8.79 -24.37
C GLN A 384 -7.30 8.76 -23.00
N LYS A 385 -6.57 9.14 -21.96
CA LYS A 385 -7.09 9.20 -20.59
C LYS A 385 -7.51 10.62 -20.27
N PHE A 386 -8.65 10.76 -19.62
CA PHE A 386 -9.22 12.03 -19.19
C PHE A 386 -9.48 11.99 -17.69
N VAL A 387 -9.21 13.11 -17.02
CA VAL A 387 -9.63 13.33 -15.64
C VAL A 387 -10.77 14.34 -15.66
N ASN A 388 -11.92 13.89 -15.17
CA ASN A 388 -13.12 14.70 -15.02
C ASN A 388 -13.24 15.14 -13.56
N VAL A 389 -13.39 16.44 -13.34
CA VAL A 389 -13.65 17.02 -12.03
C VAL A 389 -15.05 17.62 -12.05
N PHE A 390 -15.95 17.03 -11.27
CA PHE A 390 -17.30 17.48 -11.08
C PHE A 390 -17.46 18.14 -9.71
N CYS A 391 -18.45 19.02 -9.60
CA CYS A 391 -18.78 19.74 -8.38
C CYS A 391 -20.29 19.75 -8.17
N GLY A 392 -20.72 19.53 -6.92
CA GLY A 392 -22.10 19.70 -6.48
C GLY A 392 -22.14 20.32 -5.09
N THR A 393 -23.35 20.47 -4.56
CA THR A 393 -23.56 20.92 -3.18
C THR A 393 -24.34 19.86 -2.41
N ILE A 394 -24.10 19.74 -1.11
CA ILE A 394 -24.82 18.80 -0.24
C ILE A 394 -26.30 19.17 -0.14
N GLU A 395 -26.61 20.46 -0.27
CA GLU A 395 -27.96 21.00 -0.21
C GLU A 395 -28.78 20.69 -1.49
N SER A 396 -28.13 20.26 -2.58
CA SER A 396 -28.79 19.87 -3.85
C SER A 396 -27.97 18.79 -4.56
N PRO A 397 -27.85 17.58 -3.98
CA PRO A 397 -26.95 16.53 -4.47
C PRO A 397 -27.33 15.99 -5.86
N GLU A 398 -28.57 16.22 -6.30
CA GLU A 398 -29.05 15.87 -7.64
C GLU A 398 -28.49 16.78 -8.75
N LYS A 399 -27.87 17.91 -8.40
CA LYS A 399 -27.28 18.86 -9.36
C LYS A 399 -25.75 18.82 -9.27
N ILE A 400 -25.15 18.15 -10.25
CA ILE A 400 -23.70 18.03 -10.40
C ILE A 400 -23.27 18.74 -11.69
N TYR A 401 -22.24 19.58 -11.58
CA TYR A 401 -21.64 20.34 -12.68
C TYR A 401 -20.26 19.79 -13.01
N LEU A 402 -19.97 19.57 -14.28
CA LEU A 402 -18.61 19.31 -14.73
C LEU A 402 -17.83 20.64 -14.70
N LEU A 403 -16.81 20.72 -13.85
CA LEU A 403 -15.96 21.92 -13.75
C LEU A 403 -14.72 21.82 -14.64
N ASN A 404 -14.15 20.63 -14.79
CA ASN A 404 -12.93 20.46 -15.57
C ASN A 404 -12.85 19.07 -16.20
N CYS A 405 -12.30 19.00 -17.41
CA CYS A 405 -12.05 17.76 -18.13
C CYS A 405 -10.70 17.91 -18.83
N LEU A 406 -9.69 17.17 -18.36
CA LEU A 406 -8.31 17.32 -18.83
C LEU A 406 -7.79 16.00 -19.39
N GLU A 407 -7.26 16.04 -20.60
CA GLU A 407 -6.50 14.93 -21.18
C GLU A 407 -5.17 14.78 -20.44
N ILE A 408 -4.82 13.55 -20.08
CA ILE A 408 -3.61 13.21 -19.36
C ILE A 408 -2.89 12.03 -20.02
N GLU A 409 -1.57 12.13 -20.12
CA GLU A 409 -0.73 11.01 -20.60
C GLU A 409 -0.44 9.98 -19.48
N ILE A 410 -0.41 10.45 -18.23
CA ILE A 410 -0.10 9.65 -17.04
C ILE A 410 -1.12 9.98 -15.95
N CYS A 411 -1.85 8.97 -15.48
CA CYS A 411 -2.77 9.08 -14.35
C CYS A 411 -2.07 8.56 -13.09
N ASP A 412 -1.60 9.47 -12.25
CA ASP A 412 -1.03 9.18 -10.95
C ASP A 412 -1.59 10.14 -9.88
N ALA A 413 -1.24 9.90 -8.62
CA ALA A 413 -1.79 10.67 -7.51
C ALA A 413 -1.45 12.16 -7.62
N SER A 414 -0.27 12.48 -8.16
CA SER A 414 0.19 13.87 -8.31
C SER A 414 -0.61 14.60 -9.38
N ALA A 415 -0.86 13.95 -10.52
CA ALA A 415 -1.71 14.49 -11.57
C ALA A 415 -3.12 14.80 -11.05
N ILE A 416 -3.72 13.86 -10.31
CA ILE A 416 -5.05 14.03 -9.72
C ILE A 416 -5.08 15.16 -8.68
N CYS A 417 -4.10 15.22 -7.77
CA CYS A 417 -3.98 16.31 -6.80
C CYS A 417 -3.92 17.68 -7.47
N ARG A 418 -3.04 17.83 -8.46
CA ARG A 418 -2.87 19.09 -9.17
C ARG A 418 -4.15 19.50 -9.88
N ILE A 419 -4.75 18.58 -10.63
CA ILE A 419 -5.98 18.84 -11.39
C ILE A 419 -7.13 19.23 -10.46
N ALA A 420 -7.30 18.53 -9.34
CA ALA A 420 -8.32 18.87 -8.35
C ALA A 420 -8.04 20.21 -7.65
N ASP A 421 -6.82 20.44 -7.16
CA ASP A 421 -6.43 21.70 -6.49
C ASP A 421 -6.54 22.91 -7.42
N ASP A 422 -6.06 22.78 -8.66
CA ASP A 422 -6.17 23.83 -9.67
C ASP A 422 -7.65 24.13 -9.95
N THR A 423 -8.48 23.10 -10.10
CA THR A 423 -9.93 23.30 -10.32
C THR A 423 -10.59 24.00 -9.13
N ILE A 424 -10.28 23.58 -7.89
CA ILE A 424 -10.81 24.21 -6.68
C ILE A 424 -10.44 25.70 -6.62
N ARG A 425 -9.18 26.04 -6.95
CA ARG A 425 -8.68 27.42 -6.97
C ARG A 425 -9.26 28.26 -8.09
N ILE A 426 -9.40 27.70 -9.29
CA ILE A 426 -9.95 28.39 -10.47
C ILE A 426 -11.38 28.86 -10.19
N TYR A 427 -12.17 28.03 -9.49
CA TYR A 427 -13.57 28.33 -9.18
C TYR A 427 -13.76 29.01 -7.81
N ASP A 428 -12.68 29.46 -7.16
CA ASP A 428 -12.67 30.17 -5.87
C ASP A 428 -13.50 29.45 -4.78
N ILE A 429 -13.47 28.12 -4.78
CA ILE A 429 -14.16 27.32 -3.77
C ILE A 429 -13.36 27.44 -2.47
N LYS A 430 -13.96 28.10 -1.47
CA LYS A 430 -13.33 28.27 -0.15
C LYS A 430 -13.02 26.91 0.46
N ARG A 431 -11.80 26.77 1.00
CA ARG A 431 -11.30 25.52 1.61
C ARG A 431 -12.20 24.99 2.72
N GLU A 432 -12.84 25.89 3.46
CA GLU A 432 -13.75 25.59 4.56
C GLU A 432 -15.13 25.06 4.14
N ASN A 433 -15.45 25.20 2.85
CA ASN A 433 -16.71 24.77 2.25
C ASN A 433 -16.57 23.39 1.57
N LEU A 434 -15.35 22.93 1.28
CA LEU A 434 -15.12 21.60 0.70
C LEU A 434 -15.25 20.50 1.75
N LEU A 435 -16.34 19.75 1.69
CA LEU A 435 -16.62 18.67 2.64
C LEU A 435 -16.43 17.28 2.04
N LEU A 436 -16.75 17.04 0.78
CA LEU A 436 -16.66 15.69 0.20
C LEU A 436 -15.73 15.66 -1.01
N PHE A 437 -14.86 14.66 -1.05
CA PHE A 437 -14.11 14.26 -2.22
C PHE A 437 -14.51 12.84 -2.57
N ILE A 438 -15.03 12.61 -3.78
CA ILE A 438 -15.54 11.33 -4.22
C ILE A 438 -14.68 10.85 -5.39
N SER A 439 -14.10 9.67 -5.28
CA SER A 439 -13.30 9.06 -6.36
C SER A 439 -13.39 7.54 -6.31
N ASP A 440 -12.80 6.83 -7.26
CA ASP A 440 -12.61 5.38 -7.12
C ASP A 440 -11.65 5.02 -5.96
N ALA A 441 -11.53 3.72 -5.68
CA ALA A 441 -10.65 3.19 -4.64
C ALA A 441 -9.24 2.85 -5.15
N ALA A 442 -8.87 3.26 -6.36
CA ALA A 442 -7.55 3.01 -6.89
C ALA A 442 -6.50 3.71 -6.02
N ARG A 443 -5.34 3.06 -5.83
CA ARG A 443 -4.31 3.50 -4.89
C ARG A 443 -3.84 4.94 -5.14
N TYR A 444 -3.84 5.39 -6.40
CA TYR A 444 -3.44 6.75 -6.73
C TYR A 444 -4.55 7.78 -6.45
N MET A 445 -5.83 7.42 -6.56
CA MET A 445 -6.95 8.29 -6.20
C MET A 445 -7.07 8.45 -4.68
N THR A 446 -6.92 7.36 -3.93
CA THR A 446 -6.90 7.41 -2.45
C THR A 446 -5.71 8.22 -1.95
N LEU A 447 -4.51 8.01 -2.52
CA LEU A 447 -3.32 8.80 -2.20
C LEU A 447 -3.51 10.29 -2.55
N ALA A 448 -4.17 10.59 -3.68
CA ALA A 448 -4.46 11.97 -4.05
C ALA A 448 -5.43 12.64 -3.07
N ALA A 449 -6.47 11.93 -2.65
CA ALA A 449 -7.44 12.42 -1.67
C ALA A 449 -6.78 12.63 -0.29
N SER A 450 -5.93 11.71 0.17
CA SER A 450 -5.15 11.88 1.41
C SER A 450 -4.22 13.09 1.35
N THR A 451 -3.60 13.35 0.19
CA THR A 451 -2.74 14.52 -0.01
C THR A 451 -3.55 15.82 -0.01
N LEU A 452 -4.70 15.84 -0.68
CA LEU A 452 -5.60 17.00 -0.72
C LEU A 452 -6.20 17.31 0.65
N LYS A 453 -6.47 16.30 1.48
CA LYS A 453 -6.96 16.47 2.86
C LYS A 453 -6.06 17.36 3.72
N ILE A 454 -4.75 17.35 3.48
CA ILE A 454 -3.78 18.22 4.17
C ILE A 454 -4.07 19.69 3.89
N VAL A 455 -4.51 20.01 2.66
CA VAL A 455 -4.82 21.38 2.22
C VAL A 455 -6.28 21.75 2.56
N TYR A 456 -7.19 20.77 2.45
CA TYR A 456 -8.63 20.91 2.65
C TYR A 456 -9.08 20.14 3.89
N ILE A 457 -8.81 20.71 5.07
CA ILE A 457 -8.88 20.00 6.35
C ILE A 457 -10.25 19.43 6.72
N LYS A 458 -11.34 20.01 6.19
CA LYS A 458 -12.72 19.52 6.39
C LYS A 458 -13.15 18.45 5.40
N MET A 459 -12.41 18.25 4.30
CA MET A 459 -12.75 17.32 3.23
C MET A 459 -12.77 15.87 3.70
N ILE A 460 -13.76 15.06 3.36
CA ILE A 460 -13.85 13.65 3.68
C ILE A 460 -13.78 12.90 2.35
N HIS A 461 -12.85 11.95 2.26
CA HIS A 461 -12.76 11.09 1.08
C HIS A 461 -13.77 9.95 1.17
N ILE A 462 -14.59 9.80 0.15
CA ILE A 462 -15.50 8.66 -0.01
C ILE A 462 -15.15 7.93 -1.29
N THR A 463 -14.94 6.61 -1.18
CA THR A 463 -14.76 5.77 -2.36
C THR A 463 -16.10 5.53 -3.04
N CYS A 464 -16.12 5.62 -4.37
CA CYS A 464 -17.33 5.47 -5.16
C CYS A 464 -17.97 4.09 -4.92
N PHE A 465 -19.23 4.09 -4.47
CA PHE A 465 -20.00 2.88 -4.16
C PHE A 465 -20.05 1.90 -5.35
N ALA A 466 -20.01 2.44 -6.57
CA ALA A 466 -20.05 1.64 -7.77
C ALA A 466 -18.74 0.85 -8.02
N HIS A 467 -17.59 1.34 -7.53
CA HIS A 467 -16.33 0.58 -7.51
C HIS A 467 -16.37 -0.53 -6.44
N LEU A 468 -16.99 -0.27 -5.28
CA LEU A 468 -17.22 -1.30 -4.26
C LEU A 468 -18.12 -2.42 -4.80
N LEU A 469 -19.21 -2.07 -5.49
CA LEU A 469 -20.08 -3.02 -6.17
C LEU A 469 -19.37 -3.80 -7.28
N HIS A 470 -18.44 -3.16 -8.01
CA HIS A 470 -17.60 -3.85 -8.99
C HIS A 470 -16.69 -4.89 -8.33
N ASN A 471 -16.05 -4.55 -7.22
CA ASN A 471 -15.22 -5.48 -6.45
C ASN A 471 -16.05 -6.64 -5.88
N CYS A 472 -17.29 -6.36 -5.43
CA CYS A 472 -18.25 -7.41 -5.06
C CYS A 472 -18.58 -8.31 -6.26
N ALA A 473 -18.87 -7.74 -7.44
CA ALA A 473 -19.14 -8.51 -8.65
C ALA A 473 -17.94 -9.37 -9.09
N LEU A 474 -16.70 -8.87 -8.94
CA LEU A 474 -15.48 -9.62 -9.22
C LEU A 474 -15.29 -10.78 -8.24
N LYS A 475 -15.56 -10.58 -6.95
CA LYS A 475 -15.52 -11.65 -5.94
C LYS A 475 -16.60 -12.70 -6.18
N ILE A 476 -17.82 -12.28 -6.52
CA ILE A 476 -18.91 -13.19 -6.91
C ILE A 476 -18.48 -14.02 -8.12
N ARG A 477 -17.96 -13.37 -9.18
CA ARG A 477 -17.44 -14.08 -10.36
C ARG A 477 -16.37 -15.11 -10.00
N ALA A 478 -15.40 -14.73 -9.18
CA ALA A 478 -14.31 -15.62 -8.76
C ALA A 478 -14.81 -16.87 -8.02
N HIS A 479 -15.95 -16.77 -7.32
CA HIS A 479 -16.56 -17.90 -6.63
C HIS A 479 -17.31 -18.85 -7.58
N TYR A 480 -17.87 -18.35 -8.70
CA TYR A 480 -18.65 -19.12 -9.66
C TYR A 480 -17.87 -19.45 -10.94
N LYS A 481 -16.72 -20.12 -10.78
CA LYS A 481 -15.79 -20.43 -11.89
C LYS A 481 -16.45 -21.20 -13.05
N TYR A 482 -17.30 -22.19 -12.75
CA TYR A 482 -18.03 -22.94 -13.79
C TYR A 482 -18.96 -22.07 -14.65
N ILE A 483 -19.56 -21.03 -14.06
CA ILE A 483 -20.42 -20.09 -14.79
C ILE A 483 -19.55 -19.15 -15.64
N ASP A 484 -18.41 -18.70 -15.11
CA ASP A 484 -17.45 -17.89 -15.85
C ASP A 484 -16.85 -18.62 -17.05
N ASP A 485 -16.51 -19.91 -16.88
CA ASP A 485 -16.02 -20.80 -17.94
C ASP A 485 -17.10 -21.02 -19.02
N LEU A 486 -18.36 -21.22 -18.64
CA LEU A 486 -19.49 -21.33 -19.56
C LEU A 486 -19.68 -20.04 -20.39
N ILE A 487 -19.71 -18.88 -19.72
CA ILE A 487 -19.86 -17.58 -20.36
C ILE A 487 -18.71 -17.35 -21.35
N SER A 488 -17.48 -17.64 -20.94
CA SER A 488 -16.27 -17.47 -21.75
C SER A 488 -16.24 -18.41 -22.95
N SER A 489 -16.58 -19.68 -22.76
CA SER A 489 -16.59 -20.70 -23.82
C SER A 489 -17.64 -20.40 -24.89
N ILE A 490 -18.85 -19.99 -24.47
CA ILE A 490 -19.90 -19.61 -25.41
C ILE A 490 -19.54 -18.32 -26.13
N LYS A 491 -19.02 -17.31 -25.43
CA LYS A 491 -18.53 -16.07 -26.05
C LYS A 491 -17.47 -16.37 -27.11
N MET A 492 -16.49 -17.22 -26.81
CA MET A 492 -15.49 -17.65 -27.78
C MET A 492 -16.12 -18.36 -28.99
N SER A 493 -17.15 -19.18 -28.77
CA SER A 493 -17.82 -19.92 -29.85
C SER A 493 -18.57 -19.04 -30.85
N ILE A 494 -19.07 -17.88 -30.42
CA ILE A 494 -19.89 -16.96 -31.24
C ILE A 494 -19.11 -15.78 -31.84
N VAL A 495 -18.05 -15.30 -31.19
CA VAL A 495 -17.34 -14.07 -31.59
C VAL A 495 -16.72 -14.17 -32.99
N LYS A 496 -16.22 -15.35 -33.37
CA LYS A 496 -15.57 -15.59 -34.67
C LYS A 496 -16.42 -16.35 -35.69
N ASN A 497 -17.67 -16.68 -35.37
CA ASN A 497 -18.52 -17.51 -36.24
C ASN A 497 -19.92 -16.87 -36.42
N PRO A 498 -20.15 -16.16 -37.54
CA PRO A 498 -21.42 -15.48 -37.81
C PRO A 498 -22.64 -16.41 -37.80
N SER A 499 -22.49 -17.65 -38.29
CA SER A 499 -23.56 -18.65 -38.34
C SER A 499 -23.96 -19.15 -36.95
N ARG A 500 -23.01 -19.26 -36.02
CA ARG A 500 -23.32 -19.58 -34.61
C ARG A 500 -23.96 -18.38 -33.90
N ARG A 501 -23.47 -17.17 -34.18
CA ARG A 501 -24.05 -15.93 -33.64
C ARG A 501 -25.50 -15.72 -34.09
N SER A 502 -25.85 -16.09 -35.33
CA SER A 502 -27.23 -16.00 -35.82
C SER A 502 -28.21 -16.93 -35.12
N LEU A 503 -27.75 -18.01 -34.49
CA LEU A 503 -28.61 -18.92 -33.71
C LEU A 503 -29.08 -18.32 -32.38
N PHE A 504 -28.33 -17.35 -31.83
CA PHE A 504 -28.67 -16.67 -30.57
C PHE A 504 -29.66 -15.50 -30.75
N THR A 505 -29.93 -15.05 -31.97
CA THR A 505 -30.87 -13.94 -32.23
C THR A 505 -32.29 -14.26 -31.72
N VAL A 506 -32.67 -15.53 -31.73
CA VAL A 506 -33.97 -16.04 -31.25
C VAL A 506 -34.17 -15.84 -29.75
N ILE A 507 -33.09 -15.81 -28.97
CA ILE A 507 -33.12 -15.66 -27.50
C ILE A 507 -32.48 -14.34 -27.03
N GLY A 508 -32.19 -13.43 -27.96
CA GLY A 508 -31.37 -12.25 -27.73
C GLY A 508 -29.88 -12.60 -27.65
N LEU A 509 -29.02 -11.74 -28.17
CA LEU A 509 -27.57 -11.96 -28.10
C LEU A 509 -27.10 -11.94 -26.63
N PRO A 510 -26.18 -12.83 -26.23
CA PRO A 510 -25.62 -12.79 -24.89
C PRO A 510 -24.91 -11.44 -24.66
N PRO A 511 -25.08 -10.82 -23.48
CA PRO A 511 -24.43 -9.56 -23.15
C PRO A 511 -22.91 -9.64 -23.25
N ASP A 512 -22.29 -8.60 -23.77
CA ASP A 512 -20.83 -8.49 -23.78
C ASP A 512 -20.31 -8.24 -22.37
N VAL A 513 -19.57 -9.22 -21.85
CA VAL A 513 -18.79 -9.02 -20.63
C VAL A 513 -17.64 -8.08 -20.93
N VAL A 514 -17.72 -6.87 -20.38
CA VAL A 514 -16.68 -5.84 -20.46
C VAL A 514 -16.03 -5.74 -19.08
N LEU A 515 -14.77 -6.18 -18.98
CA LEU A 515 -14.05 -6.28 -17.71
C LEU A 515 -14.01 -4.95 -16.93
N THR A 516 -14.01 -3.83 -17.65
CA THR A 516 -13.94 -2.47 -17.09
C THR A 516 -15.31 -1.84 -16.79
N ARG A 517 -16.43 -2.47 -17.21
CA ARG A 517 -17.79 -1.94 -16.94
C ARG A 517 -18.50 -2.80 -15.91
N TRP A 518 -18.94 -2.14 -14.85
CA TRP A 518 -19.58 -2.73 -13.69
C TRP A 518 -20.88 -3.46 -14.05
N GLY A 519 -21.16 -4.59 -13.40
CA GLY A 519 -22.40 -5.35 -13.61
C GLY A 519 -22.45 -6.22 -14.88
N SER A 520 -21.62 -5.96 -15.90
CA SER A 520 -21.70 -6.66 -17.19
C SER A 520 -21.57 -8.19 -17.09
N TRP A 521 -20.73 -8.69 -16.17
CA TRP A 521 -20.64 -10.13 -15.91
C TRP A 521 -21.89 -10.69 -15.19
N LEU A 522 -22.46 -9.93 -14.25
CA LEU A 522 -23.68 -10.33 -13.55
C LEU A 522 -24.88 -10.35 -14.50
N ASP A 523 -24.96 -9.39 -15.42
CA ASP A 523 -25.97 -9.35 -16.47
C ASP A 523 -25.82 -10.53 -17.44
N ALA A 524 -24.59 -10.88 -17.81
CA ALA A 524 -24.32 -12.09 -18.59
C ALA A 524 -24.73 -13.34 -17.82
N ALA A 525 -24.33 -13.50 -16.55
CA ALA A 525 -24.71 -14.63 -15.71
C ALA A 525 -26.25 -14.74 -15.57
N LYS A 526 -26.95 -13.62 -15.44
CA LYS A 526 -28.41 -13.54 -15.38
C LYS A 526 -29.08 -13.88 -16.71
N TYR A 527 -28.46 -13.51 -17.84
CA TYR A 527 -28.91 -13.95 -19.16
C TYR A 527 -28.80 -15.47 -19.29
N TYR A 528 -27.65 -16.05 -18.94
CA TYR A 528 -27.45 -17.49 -19.04
C TYR A 528 -28.34 -18.26 -18.07
N SER A 529 -28.60 -17.76 -16.86
CA SER A 529 -29.53 -18.43 -15.94
C SER A 529 -30.96 -18.48 -16.49
N ARG A 530 -31.41 -17.44 -17.20
CA ARG A 530 -32.74 -17.37 -17.83
C ARG A 530 -32.86 -18.19 -19.12
N HIS A 531 -31.75 -18.39 -19.84
CA HIS A 531 -31.76 -19.00 -21.17
C HIS A 531 -30.99 -20.32 -21.27
N LEU A 532 -30.48 -20.87 -20.15
CA LEU A 532 -29.58 -22.03 -20.11
C LEU A 532 -30.06 -23.21 -20.96
N SER A 533 -31.34 -23.58 -20.84
CA SER A 533 -31.91 -24.72 -21.57
C SER A 533 -31.96 -24.48 -23.08
N ARG A 534 -32.16 -23.24 -23.53
CA ARG A 534 -32.18 -22.87 -24.95
C ARG A 534 -30.76 -22.74 -25.49
N VAL A 535 -29.86 -22.13 -24.72
CA VAL A 535 -28.43 -22.06 -25.01
C VAL A 535 -27.84 -23.46 -25.18
N ARG A 536 -28.17 -24.40 -24.29
CA ARG A 536 -27.74 -25.80 -24.39
C ARG A 536 -28.21 -26.45 -25.70
N LYS A 537 -29.46 -26.24 -26.11
CA LYS A 537 -29.97 -26.76 -27.40
C LYS A 537 -29.24 -26.18 -28.61
N ILE A 538 -28.89 -24.89 -28.55
CA ILE A 538 -28.12 -24.22 -29.61
C ILE A 538 -26.68 -24.75 -29.65
N VAL A 539 -26.03 -24.95 -28.51
CA VAL A 539 -24.66 -25.48 -28.46
C VAL A 539 -24.62 -26.93 -28.94
N LEU A 540 -25.61 -27.75 -28.57
CA LEU A 540 -25.73 -29.14 -29.02
C LEU A 540 -26.04 -29.28 -30.53
N SER A 541 -26.47 -28.22 -31.22
CA SER A 541 -26.63 -28.23 -32.67
C SER A 541 -25.33 -27.88 -33.42
N TYR A 542 -24.24 -27.60 -32.71
CA TYR A 542 -22.95 -27.33 -33.32
C TYR A 542 -22.32 -28.62 -33.88
N PRO A 543 -21.73 -28.57 -35.09
CA PRO A 543 -20.88 -29.66 -35.57
C PRO A 543 -19.67 -29.82 -34.63
N ASN A 544 -19.43 -31.03 -34.12
CA ASN A 544 -18.34 -31.39 -33.18
C ASN A 544 -18.45 -30.71 -31.79
N CYS A 545 -19.57 -30.90 -31.11
CA CYS A 545 -19.84 -30.32 -29.77
C CYS A 545 -18.93 -30.87 -28.64
N GLU A 546 -18.18 -31.95 -28.83
CA GLU A 546 -17.41 -32.63 -27.76
C GLU A 546 -16.28 -31.79 -27.12
N ARG A 547 -15.98 -30.60 -27.65
CA ARG A 547 -14.93 -29.69 -27.15
C ARG A 547 -15.45 -28.39 -26.50
N LEU A 548 -16.76 -28.22 -26.36
CA LEU A 548 -17.43 -27.04 -25.78
C LEU A 548 -18.37 -27.47 -24.65
#